data_AF-A0A660Q1J0-F1
#
_entry.id   AF-A0A660Q1J0-F1
#
_cell.length_a   1.000
_cell.length_b   1.000
_cell.length_c   1.000
_cell.angle_alpha   90.00
_cell.angle_beta   90.00
_cell.angle_gamma   90.00
#
_symmetry.space_group_name_H-M   'P 1'
#
loop_
_entity.id
_entity.type
_entity.pdbx_description
1 polymer ?
#
loop_
_entity_poly.entity_id
_entity_poly.type
_entity_poly.pdbx_seq_one_letter_code
_entity_poly.pdbx_strand_id
1 'polypeptide(L)'
;QASFNSIITNHLPLGATIEIYLDSDPSRLNADQAQLVLGPFEIAAGEVGEGNTVDEAVTSEIVIPLDSLDIKILDNPVIYSTQSIRLNGNGIDPVKVVATDYIGLTGYIQVEYQFDGEF
;
A
#
# COMPACT_ATOMS: atom_id res chain seq x y z
N GLN A 1 -7.45 -13.21 15.35
CA GLN A 1 -6.77 -11.90 15.15
C GLN A 1 -6.58 -11.69 13.66
N ALA A 2 -6.61 -10.47 13.13
CA ALA A 2 -6.35 -10.23 11.72
C ALA A 2 -5.37 -9.07 11.52
N SER A 3 -4.58 -9.13 10.44
CA SER A 3 -3.68 -8.05 10.03
C SER A 3 -3.49 -8.00 8.53
N PHE A 4 -3.28 -6.80 7.99
CA PHE A 4 -2.69 -6.61 6.67
C PHE A 4 -1.18 -6.46 6.83
N ASN A 5 -0.42 -7.35 6.20
CA ASN A 5 1.04 -7.35 6.24
C ASN A 5 1.54 -7.03 4.83
N SER A 6 2.45 -6.07 4.70
CA SER A 6 2.95 -5.66 3.40
C SER A 6 4.39 -5.18 3.45
N ILE A 7 5.02 -5.22 2.28
CA ILE A 7 6.33 -4.68 1.98
C ILE A 7 6.12 -3.66 0.86
N ILE A 8 6.54 -2.43 1.11
CA ILE A 8 6.54 -1.35 0.12
C ILE A 8 7.99 -1.03 -0.21
N THR A 9 8.30 -0.94 -1.50
CA THR A 9 9.63 -0.55 -2.01
C THR A 9 9.48 0.66 -2.91
N ASN A 10 10.34 1.66 -2.75
CA ASN A 10 10.36 2.86 -3.56
C ASN A 10 11.77 3.10 -4.13
N HIS A 11 11.87 3.07 -5.45
CA HIS A 11 13.05 3.44 -6.23
C HIS A 11 12.86 4.78 -6.94
N LEU A 12 11.87 5.59 -6.57
CA LEU A 12 11.75 6.95 -7.11
C LEU A 12 12.64 7.93 -6.32
N PRO A 13 13.14 9.00 -6.97
CA PRO A 13 13.85 10.10 -6.29
C PRO A 13 12.91 11.01 -5.48
N LEU A 14 11.67 10.57 -5.24
CA LEU A 14 10.64 11.24 -4.47
C LEU A 14 10.02 10.24 -3.50
N GLY A 15 9.67 10.72 -2.30
CA GLY A 15 8.82 9.93 -1.40
C GLY A 15 7.42 9.76 -1.97
N ALA A 16 6.64 8.87 -1.39
CA ALA A 16 5.26 8.67 -1.78
C ALA A 16 4.35 8.39 -0.58
N THR A 17 3.09 8.77 -0.73
CA THR A 17 1.99 8.36 0.13
C THR A 17 1.06 7.45 -0.66
N ILE A 18 0.78 6.27 -0.12
CA ILE A 18 0.03 5.21 -0.79
C ILE A 18 -1.20 4.84 0.05
N GLU A 19 -2.36 4.77 -0.59
CA GLU A 19 -3.57 4.19 -0.01
C GLU A 19 -4.08 3.08 -0.93
N ILE A 20 -4.58 2.01 -0.34
CA ILE A 20 -5.22 0.90 -1.06
C ILE A 20 -6.69 0.90 -0.69
N TYR A 21 -7.56 0.86 -1.68
CA TYR A 21 -9.01 0.77 -1.49
C TYR A 21 -9.47 -0.60 -1.96
N LEU A 22 -10.20 -1.30 -1.10
CA LEU A 22 -10.78 -2.62 -1.36
C LEU A 22 -12.30 -2.53 -1.26
N ASP A 23 -12.99 -3.04 -2.28
CA ASP A 23 -14.46 -3.07 -2.31
C ASP A 23 -14.97 -4.24 -3.18
N SER A 24 -16.16 -4.73 -2.88
CA SER A 24 -16.90 -5.68 -3.71
C SER A 24 -17.55 -5.03 -4.94
N ASP A 25 -17.75 -3.70 -4.92
CA ASP A 25 -18.26 -2.89 -6.01
C ASP A 25 -17.16 -1.99 -6.59
N PRO A 26 -16.74 -2.20 -7.86
CA PRO A 26 -15.65 -1.43 -8.45
C PRO A 26 -15.97 0.06 -8.63
N SER A 27 -17.24 0.47 -8.58
CA SER A 27 -17.64 1.88 -8.66
C SER A 27 -17.33 2.68 -7.38
N ARG A 28 -17.05 1.97 -6.27
CA ARG A 28 -16.80 2.53 -4.93
C ARG A 28 -15.32 2.54 -4.52
N LEU A 29 -14.41 2.22 -5.43
CA LEU A 29 -12.96 2.15 -5.17
C LEU A 29 -12.33 3.54 -5.05
N ASN A 30 -12.72 4.28 -4.01
CA ASN A 30 -12.20 5.59 -3.66
C ASN A 30 -12.23 5.78 -2.14
N ALA A 31 -11.52 6.79 -1.66
CA ALA A 31 -11.32 7.04 -0.22
C ALA A 31 -12.62 7.18 0.59
N ASP A 32 -13.69 7.72 -0.01
CA ASP A 32 -14.90 8.08 0.73
C ASP A 32 -15.93 6.94 0.79
N GLN A 33 -15.76 5.90 -0.04
CA GLN A 33 -16.82 4.91 -0.28
C GLN A 33 -16.37 3.46 -0.17
N ALA A 34 -15.06 3.19 -0.22
CA ALA A 34 -14.56 1.82 -0.17
C ALA A 34 -14.92 1.14 1.16
N GLN A 35 -15.26 -0.16 1.09
CA GLN A 35 -15.52 -0.98 2.28
C GLN A 35 -14.31 -1.10 3.20
N LEU A 36 -13.09 -1.12 2.64
CA LEU A 36 -11.85 -1.12 3.42
C LEU A 36 -10.81 -0.21 2.77
N VAL A 37 -10.24 0.68 3.58
CA VAL A 37 -9.13 1.56 3.19
C VAL A 37 -7.90 1.16 4.01
N LEU A 38 -6.82 0.81 3.33
CA LEU A 38 -5.54 0.49 3.95
C LEU A 38 -4.56 1.64 3.67
N GLY A 39 -4.06 2.28 4.72
CA GLY A 39 -3.17 3.43 4.64
C GLY A 39 -3.73 4.66 5.37
N PRO A 40 -3.17 5.84 5.14
CA PRO A 40 -2.05 6.12 4.23
C PRO A 40 -0.72 5.51 4.70
N PHE A 41 0.05 5.01 3.74
CA PHE A 41 1.43 4.53 3.93
C PHE A 41 2.39 5.56 3.40
N GLU A 42 3.35 5.98 4.21
CA GLU A 42 4.42 6.85 3.76
C GLU A 42 5.67 6.02 3.48
N ILE A 43 6.29 6.26 2.33
CA ILE A 43 7.60 5.71 2.00
C ILE A 43 8.53 6.82 1.53
N ALA A 44 9.75 6.83 2.05
CA ALA A 44 10.76 7.82 1.68
C ALA A 44 11.21 7.63 0.22
N ALA A 45 11.88 8.65 -0.33
CA ALA A 45 12.56 8.55 -1.61
C ALA A 45 13.68 7.51 -1.55
N GLY A 46 14.00 6.89 -2.69
CA GLY A 46 15.24 6.14 -2.87
C GLY A 46 16.47 7.03 -2.70
N GLU A 47 17.61 6.41 -2.41
CA GLU A 47 18.88 7.12 -2.26
C GLU A 47 19.41 7.56 -3.62
N VAL A 48 19.63 8.86 -3.78
CA VAL A 48 20.10 9.46 -5.04
C VAL A 48 21.63 9.62 -4.97
N GLY A 49 22.31 9.01 -5.93
CA GLY A 49 23.77 9.06 -6.03
C GLY A 49 24.28 10.00 -7.13
N GLU A 50 25.49 9.72 -7.59
CA GLU A 50 26.16 10.55 -8.61
C GLU A 50 25.39 10.52 -9.94
N GLY A 51 25.18 11.70 -10.55
CA GLY A 51 24.41 11.81 -11.80
C GLY A 51 22.90 11.94 -11.63
N ASN A 52 22.44 12.20 -10.40
CA ASN A 52 21.05 12.45 -10.02
C ASN A 52 20.12 11.28 -10.36
N THR A 53 20.61 10.05 -10.27
CA THR A 53 19.81 8.83 -10.40
C THR A 53 19.67 8.15 -9.05
N VAL A 54 18.59 7.39 -8.88
CA VAL A 54 18.42 6.56 -7.70
C VAL A 54 19.33 5.34 -7.83
N ASP A 55 20.20 5.15 -6.84
CA ASP A 55 21.14 4.04 -6.78
C ASP A 55 20.61 2.89 -5.91
N GLU A 56 19.85 3.23 -4.85
CA GLU A 56 19.27 2.27 -3.93
C GLU A 56 17.79 2.56 -3.62
N ALA A 57 16.96 1.51 -3.65
CA ALA A 57 15.56 1.61 -3.24
C ALA A 57 15.41 1.60 -1.72
N VAL A 58 14.46 2.36 -1.21
CA VAL A 58 14.02 2.25 0.19
C VAL A 58 12.91 1.21 0.29
N THR A 59 12.95 0.39 1.33
CA THR A 59 11.88 -0.59 1.63
C THR A 59 11.34 -0.37 3.03
N SER A 60 10.04 -0.58 3.20
CA SER A 60 9.33 -0.49 4.49
C SER A 60 8.39 -1.68 4.65
N GLU A 61 8.42 -2.30 5.84
CA GLU A 61 7.45 -3.31 6.24
C GLU A 61 6.31 -2.64 7.02
N ILE A 62 5.07 -3.00 6.67
CA ILE A 62 3.87 -2.42 7.27
C ILE A 62 2.97 -3.54 7.76
N VAL A 63 2.56 -3.43 9.02
CA VAL A 63 1.57 -4.31 9.64
C VAL A 63 0.44 -3.45 10.19
N ILE A 64 -0.74 -3.59 9.61
CA ILE A 64 -1.96 -2.94 10.12
C ILE A 64 -2.82 -4.00 10.81
N PRO A 65 -3.16 -3.84 12.10
CA PRO A 65 -4.18 -4.68 12.71
C PRO A 65 -5.55 -4.42 12.07
N LEU A 66 -6.24 -5.49 11.69
CA LEU A 66 -7.59 -5.44 11.14
C LEU A 66 -8.60 -5.88 12.19
N ASP A 67 -9.71 -5.16 12.29
CA ASP A 67 -10.79 -5.50 13.20
C ASP A 67 -11.83 -6.43 12.56
N SER A 68 -12.88 -6.75 13.32
CA SER A 68 -13.94 -7.65 12.87
C SER A 68 -14.85 -7.07 11.79
N LEU A 69 -14.88 -5.75 11.62
CA LEU A 69 -15.61 -5.08 10.55
C LEU A 69 -14.77 -5.08 9.27
N ASP A 70 -13.46 -4.82 9.37
CA ASP A 70 -12.53 -4.80 8.24
C ASP A 70 -12.51 -6.15 7.51
N ILE A 71 -12.42 -7.26 8.27
CA ILE A 71 -12.33 -8.60 7.69
C ILE A 71 -13.60 -9.05 6.96
N LYS A 72 -14.75 -8.37 7.14
CA LYS A 72 -15.99 -8.69 6.40
C LYS A 72 -15.85 -8.45 4.90
N ILE A 73 -14.86 -7.69 4.46
CA ILE A 73 -14.54 -7.59 3.03
C ILE A 73 -14.29 -8.99 2.42
N LEU A 74 -13.74 -9.92 3.21
CA LEU A 74 -13.41 -11.28 2.80
C LEU A 74 -14.65 -12.20 2.65
N ASP A 75 -15.83 -11.77 3.13
CA ASP A 75 -17.09 -12.48 2.88
C ASP A 75 -17.56 -12.31 1.42
N ASN A 76 -17.00 -11.35 0.69
CA ASN A 76 -17.34 -11.10 -0.70
C ASN A 76 -16.61 -12.09 -1.62
N PRO A 77 -17.30 -12.73 -2.57
CA PRO A 77 -16.69 -13.71 -3.47
C PRO A 77 -15.68 -13.09 -4.43
N VAL A 78 -15.80 -11.79 -4.71
CA VAL A 78 -14.88 -11.01 -5.53
C VAL A 78 -14.59 -9.71 -4.77
N ILE A 79 -13.31 -9.37 -4.72
CA ILE A 79 -12.82 -8.12 -4.14
C ILE A 79 -12.04 -7.42 -5.24
N TYR A 80 -12.41 -6.18 -5.51
CA TYR A 80 -11.65 -5.29 -6.38
C TYR A 80 -10.71 -4.45 -5.54
N SER A 81 -9.59 -4.08 -6.13
CA SER A 81 -8.63 -3.17 -5.52
C SER A 81 -8.29 -2.03 -6.46
N THR A 82 -8.03 -0.86 -5.88
CA THR A 82 -7.29 0.20 -6.55
C THR A 82 -6.35 0.85 -5.55
N GLN A 83 -5.48 1.71 -6.05
CA GLN A 83 -4.48 2.40 -5.26
C GLN A 83 -4.43 3.88 -5.62
N SER A 84 -4.34 4.72 -4.60
CA SER A 84 -3.98 6.13 -4.73
C SER A 84 -2.50 6.26 -4.38
N ILE A 85 -1.69 6.71 -5.34
CA ILE A 85 -0.27 6.98 -5.13
C ILE A 85 -0.05 8.46 -5.33
N ARG A 86 0.35 9.16 -4.27
CA ARG A 86 0.74 10.56 -4.31
C ARG A 86 2.24 10.65 -4.14
N LEU A 87 2.92 11.19 -5.15
CA LEU A 87 4.34 11.49 -5.05
C LEU A 87 4.51 12.75 -4.20
N ASN A 88 5.31 12.64 -3.14
CA ASN A 88 5.63 13.74 -2.25
C ASN A 88 6.63 14.64 -2.95
N GLY A 89 6.27 15.91 -3.15
CA GLY A 89 7.18 16.88 -3.76
C GLY A 89 8.42 17.11 -2.90
N ASN A 90 9.55 17.41 -3.53
CA ASN A 90 10.78 17.84 -2.86
C ASN A 90 10.89 19.37 -2.73
N GLY A 91 9.77 20.08 -2.91
CA GLY A 91 9.65 21.54 -2.74
C GLY A 91 10.01 22.35 -3.99
N ILE A 92 11.22 22.20 -4.54
CA ILE A 92 11.72 23.15 -5.57
C ILE A 92 12.72 22.58 -6.57
N ASP A 93 13.39 21.46 -6.28
CA ASP A 93 14.46 20.97 -7.13
C ASP A 93 13.94 20.00 -8.21
N PRO A 94 14.36 20.13 -9.48
CA PRO A 94 13.99 19.17 -10.51
C PRO A 94 14.54 17.79 -10.16
N VAL A 95 13.68 16.77 -10.19
CA VAL A 95 14.07 15.37 -10.05
C VAL A 95 14.20 14.70 -11.41
N LYS A 96 15.11 13.73 -11.51
CA LYS A 96 15.30 12.91 -12.70
C LYS A 96 14.70 11.53 -12.44
N VAL A 97 13.61 11.23 -13.14
CA VAL A 97 13.00 9.90 -13.16
C VAL A 97 13.49 9.17 -14.40
N VAL A 98 13.95 7.93 -14.23
CA VAL A 98 14.42 7.06 -15.31
C VAL A 98 13.51 5.85 -15.48
N ALA A 99 13.65 5.15 -16.61
CA ALA A 99 12.76 4.05 -16.98
C ALA A 99 12.80 2.85 -16.01
N THR A 100 13.81 2.77 -15.15
CA THR A 100 13.98 1.71 -14.15
C THR A 100 13.39 2.08 -12.79
N ASP A 101 12.93 3.31 -12.58
CA ASP A 101 12.34 3.71 -11.30
C ASP A 101 10.94 3.13 -11.13
N TYR A 102 10.61 2.74 -9.89
CA TYR A 102 9.36 2.07 -9.58
C TYR A 102 8.92 2.32 -8.13
N ILE A 103 7.62 2.11 -7.89
CA ILE A 103 7.08 1.80 -6.57
C ILE A 103 6.52 0.39 -6.63
N GLY A 104 6.98 -0.47 -5.72
CA GLY A 104 6.50 -1.83 -5.54
C GLY A 104 5.71 -1.95 -4.24
N LEU A 105 4.61 -2.70 -4.27
CA LEU A 105 3.87 -3.07 -3.08
C LEU A 105 3.50 -4.55 -3.17
N THR A 106 3.83 -5.31 -2.13
CA THR A 106 3.40 -6.70 -1.99
C THR A 106 2.80 -6.85 -0.60
N GLY A 107 1.59 -7.40 -0.51
CA GLY A 107 0.94 -7.58 0.78
C GLY A 107 -0.09 -8.68 0.80
N TYR A 108 -0.48 -9.10 1.99
CA TYR A 108 -1.48 -10.12 2.25
C TYR A 108 -2.25 -9.81 3.53
N ILE A 109 -3.53 -10.18 3.54
CA ILE A 109 -4.35 -10.19 4.75
C ILE A 109 -4.16 -11.55 5.43
N GLN A 110 -3.69 -11.52 6.68
CA GLN A 110 -3.58 -12.69 7.55
C GLN A 110 -4.75 -12.69 8.54
N VAL A 111 -5.47 -13.80 8.62
CA VAL A 111 -6.52 -13.99 9.61
C VAL A 111 -6.26 -15.27 10.40
N GLU A 112 -6.14 -15.12 11.70
CA GLU A 112 -6.06 -16.22 12.66
C GLU A 112 -7.46 -16.48 13.24
N TYR A 113 -8.04 -17.61 12.85
CA TYR A 113 -9.30 -18.12 13.37
C TYR A 113 -9.04 -19.11 14.50
N GLN A 114 -9.72 -18.91 15.63
CA GLN A 114 -9.81 -19.91 16.68
C GLN A 114 -11.13 -20.66 16.48
N PHE A 115 -11.05 -21.97 16.28
CA PHE A 115 -12.23 -22.83 16.19
C PHE A 115 -12.48 -23.50 17.53
N ASP A 116 -13.60 -23.17 18.13
CA ASP A 116 -14.17 -23.76 19.34
C ASP A 116 -15.11 -24.93 18.98
N GLY A 117 -14.60 -25.85 18.16
CA GLY A 117 -14.89 -27.29 18.21
C GLY A 117 -16.32 -27.83 18.00
N GLU A 118 -17.38 -27.04 17.80
CA GLU A 118 -18.72 -27.58 17.57
C GLU A 118 -19.07 -27.59 16.07
N PHE A 119 -19.12 -28.80 15.49
CA PHE A 119 -19.56 -29.10 14.12
C PHE A 119 -20.89 -29.84 14.13
#